data_AF-A0A258MJI9-F1
#
_entry.id   AF-A0A258MJI9-F1
#
_cell.length_a   1.000
_cell.length_b   1.000
_cell.length_c   1.000
_cell.angle_alpha   90.00
_cell.angle_beta   90.00
_cell.angle_gamma   90.00
#
_symmetry.space_group_name_H-M   'P 1'
#
loop_
_entity.id
_entity.type
_entity.pdbx_description
1 polymer ?
#
loop_
_entity_poly.entity_id
_entity_poly.type
_entity_poly.pdbx_seq_one_letter_code
_entity_poly.pdbx_strand_id
1 'polypeptide(L)'
;MPRNQSKSIEELQFEAKLKIIEANEDYETQLYFETMPTIDPLYKYCYTSSNWNIPVEHQSVDAWLRAVIKHMALRLPQHGGEKTNALIVSVHKDLGKYEDMWIDYETKKLRKLAKSRVKKAK
;
A
#
# COMPACT_ATOMS: atom_id res chain seq x y z
N MET A 1 -36.49 -12.49 -7.46
CA MET A 1 -36.17 -11.06 -7.36
C MET A 1 -34.85 -10.84 -8.08
N PRO A 2 -34.81 -10.16 -9.24
CA PRO A 2 -33.53 -9.79 -9.84
C PRO A 2 -32.84 -8.80 -8.90
N ARG A 3 -31.59 -9.09 -8.54
CA ARG A 3 -30.76 -8.22 -7.70
C ARG A 3 -30.62 -6.89 -8.45
N ASN A 4 -31.23 -5.81 -7.95
CA ASN A 4 -30.96 -4.48 -8.46
C ASN A 4 -29.44 -4.28 -8.42
N GLN A 5 -28.81 -4.05 -9.57
CA GLN A 5 -27.39 -3.70 -9.63
C GLN A 5 -27.25 -2.38 -8.89
N SER A 6 -26.75 -2.42 -7.66
CA SER A 6 -26.70 -1.28 -6.75
C SER A 6 -25.62 -0.26 -7.14
N LYS A 7 -24.86 -0.52 -8.19
CA LYS A 7 -23.72 0.28 -8.63
C LYS A 7 -23.85 0.64 -10.10
N SER A 8 -23.44 1.86 -10.45
CA SER A 8 -23.39 2.27 -11.86
C SER A 8 -22.32 1.49 -12.62
N ILE A 9 -22.42 1.44 -13.96
CA ILE A 9 -21.38 0.81 -14.80
C ILE A 9 -20.02 1.49 -14.58
N GLU A 10 -20.02 2.81 -14.38
CA GLU A 10 -18.79 3.57 -14.12
C GLU A 10 -18.16 3.20 -12.77
N GLU A 11 -18.97 3.01 -11.72
CA GLU A 11 -18.50 2.52 -10.43
C GLU A 11 -17.91 1.12 -10.53
N LEU A 12 -18.52 0.22 -11.30
CA LEU A 12 -17.97 -1.12 -11.52
C LEU A 12 -16.63 -1.09 -12.26
N GLN A 13 -16.50 -0.22 -13.27
CA GLN A 13 -15.24 -0.05 -14.00
C GLN A 13 -14.15 0.55 -13.11
N PHE A 14 -14.49 1.55 -12.30
CA PHE A 14 -13.58 2.13 -11.32
C PHE A 14 -13.10 1.08 -10.32
N GLU A 15 -14.01 0.30 -9.73
CA GLU A 15 -13.67 -0.76 -8.76
C GLU A 15 -12.77 -1.84 -9.36
N ALA A 16 -13.01 -2.23 -10.62
CA ALA A 16 -12.15 -3.19 -11.30
C ALA A 16 -10.73 -2.64 -11.51
N LYS A 17 -10.61 -1.39 -11.98
CA LYS A 17 -9.31 -0.73 -12.15
C LYS A 17 -8.57 -0.59 -10.82
N LEU A 18 -9.27 -0.18 -9.78
CA LEU A 18 -8.70 0.02 -8.45
C LEU A 18 -8.14 -1.28 -7.88
N LYS A 19 -8.85 -2.41 -8.03
CA LYS A 19 -8.35 -3.72 -7.60
C LYS A 19 -7.08 -4.16 -8.32
N ILE A 20 -6.99 -3.88 -9.62
CA ILE A 20 -5.78 -4.18 -10.41
C ILE A 20 -4.61 -3.35 -9.87
N ILE A 21 -4.84 -2.07 -9.62
CA ILE A 21 -3.86 -1.17 -9.04
C ILE A 21 -3.39 -1.68 -7.67
N GLU A 22 -4.32 -1.96 -6.74
CA GLU A 22 -3.98 -2.45 -5.40
C GLU A 22 -3.20 -3.78 -5.46
N ALA A 23 -3.59 -4.70 -6.36
CA ALA A 23 -2.87 -5.96 -6.54
C ALA A 23 -1.45 -5.76 -7.08
N ASN A 24 -1.25 -4.82 -8.01
CA ASN A 24 0.08 -4.47 -8.52
C ASN A 24 0.93 -3.82 -7.42
N GLU A 25 0.37 -2.91 -6.64
CA GLU A 25 1.08 -2.29 -5.51
C GLU A 25 1.52 -3.34 -4.48
N ASP A 26 0.64 -4.27 -4.13
CA ASP A 26 0.95 -5.36 -3.21
C ASP A 26 2.04 -6.27 -3.76
N TYR A 27 1.98 -6.61 -5.05
CA TYR A 27 2.98 -7.41 -5.73
C TYR A 27 4.36 -6.74 -5.74
N GLU A 28 4.46 -5.50 -6.20
CA GLU A 28 5.72 -4.76 -6.24
C GLU A 28 6.28 -4.54 -4.83
N THR A 29 5.42 -4.20 -3.86
CA THR A 29 5.82 -4.06 -2.46
C THR A 29 6.40 -5.37 -1.93
N GLN A 30 5.83 -6.51 -2.31
CA GLN A 30 6.32 -7.81 -1.89
C GLN A 30 7.70 -8.13 -2.49
N LEU A 31 7.93 -7.81 -3.77
CA LEU A 31 9.26 -7.94 -4.39
C LEU A 31 10.34 -7.20 -3.60
N TYR A 32 10.05 -5.96 -3.21
CA TYR A 32 10.97 -5.18 -2.36
C TYR A 32 11.13 -5.75 -0.97
N PHE A 33 10.04 -6.20 -0.35
CA PHE A 33 10.05 -6.77 0.99
C PHE A 33 10.93 -8.03 1.08
N GLU A 34 10.94 -8.84 0.02
CA GLU A 34 11.79 -10.05 -0.07
C GLU A 34 13.29 -9.74 -0.18
N THR A 35 13.66 -8.52 -0.60
CA THR A 35 15.07 -8.09 -0.58
C THR A 35 15.57 -7.70 0.82
N MET A 36 14.68 -7.63 1.82
CA MET A 36 15.01 -7.18 3.16
C MET A 36 15.29 -8.37 4.09
N PRO A 37 16.41 -8.36 4.84
CA PRO A 37 16.76 -9.48 5.72
C PRO A 37 15.81 -9.56 6.90
N THR A 38 15.51 -10.75 7.40
CA THR A 38 14.70 -10.91 8.62
C THR A 38 15.45 -10.49 9.89
N ILE A 39 16.76 -10.79 9.95
CA ILE A 39 17.61 -10.53 11.12
C ILE A 39 18.91 -9.90 10.62
N ASP A 40 18.98 -8.58 10.73
CA ASP A 40 20.22 -7.81 10.57
C ASP A 40 20.03 -6.45 11.26
N PRO A 41 20.71 -6.20 12.40
CA PRO A 41 20.61 -4.94 13.13
C PRO A 41 21.41 -3.80 12.48
N LEU A 42 22.34 -4.11 11.56
CA LEU A 42 23.15 -3.12 10.84
C LEU A 42 22.60 -2.83 9.44
N TYR A 43 21.50 -3.49 9.06
CA TYR A 43 20.85 -3.30 7.78
C TYR A 43 20.46 -1.83 7.56
N LYS A 44 20.87 -1.29 6.42
CA LYS A 44 20.49 0.06 5.97
C LYS A 44 19.60 -0.06 4.75
N TYR A 45 18.43 0.57 4.82
CA TYR A 45 17.53 0.65 3.68
C TYR A 45 18.18 1.47 2.56
N CYS A 46 18.43 0.83 1.42
CA CYS A 46 19.00 1.46 0.24
C CYS A 46 18.23 1.03 -1.00
N TYR A 47 17.53 1.97 -1.65
CA TYR A 47 16.75 1.71 -2.85
C TYR A 47 17.58 1.03 -3.95
N THR A 48 18.76 1.59 -4.25
CA THR A 48 19.65 1.06 -5.29
C THR A 48 20.05 -0.39 -5.04
N SER A 49 20.34 -0.76 -3.79
CA SER A 49 20.73 -2.12 -3.44
C SER A 49 19.54 -3.09 -3.53
N SER A 50 18.35 -2.68 -3.09
CA SER A 50 17.12 -3.47 -3.27
C SER A 50 16.75 -3.65 -4.74
N ASN A 51 16.93 -2.62 -5.57
CA ASN A 51 16.58 -2.64 -6.99
C ASN A 51 17.38 -3.64 -7.82
N TRP A 52 18.59 -3.99 -7.43
CA TRP A 52 19.46 -4.87 -8.23
C TRP A 52 18.84 -6.24 -8.52
N ASN A 53 17.96 -6.72 -7.64
CA ASN A 53 17.31 -8.01 -7.77
C ASN A 53 15.88 -7.92 -8.33
N ILE A 54 15.44 -6.74 -8.77
CA ILE A 54 14.05 -6.49 -9.22
C ILE A 54 14.06 -6.09 -10.70
N PRO A 55 13.26 -6.78 -11.56
CA PRO A 55 13.10 -6.41 -12.96
C PRO A 55 12.71 -4.94 -13.14
N VAL A 56 13.23 -4.29 -14.19
CA VAL A 56 13.11 -2.82 -14.39
C VAL A 56 11.64 -2.38 -14.45
N GLU A 57 10.77 -3.20 -15.04
CA GLU A 57 9.33 -2.98 -15.14
C GLU A 57 8.60 -2.95 -13.78
N HIS A 58 9.22 -3.44 -12.72
CA HIS A 58 8.68 -3.48 -11.35
C HIS A 58 9.44 -2.55 -10.38
N GLN A 59 10.41 -1.78 -10.88
CA GLN A 59 11.16 -0.85 -10.04
C GLN A 59 10.30 0.36 -9.70
N SER A 60 10.04 0.56 -8.42
CA SER A 60 9.12 1.58 -7.92
C SER A 60 9.57 2.07 -6.54
N VAL A 61 9.84 3.37 -6.44
CA VAL A 61 10.20 4.02 -5.16
C VAL A 61 9.05 3.90 -4.16
N ASP A 62 7.81 4.01 -4.62
CA ASP A 62 6.64 3.92 -3.76
C ASP A 62 6.48 2.51 -3.20
N ALA A 63 6.67 1.48 -4.03
CA ALA A 63 6.66 0.09 -3.59
C ALA A 63 7.80 -0.21 -2.60
N TRP A 64 9.01 0.32 -2.86
CA TRP A 64 10.13 0.21 -1.93
C TRP A 64 9.80 0.83 -0.58
N LEU A 65 9.30 2.07 -0.55
CA LEU A 65 8.94 2.75 0.69
C LEU A 65 7.80 2.03 1.44
N ARG A 66 6.80 1.47 0.74
CA ARG A 66 5.75 0.63 1.35
C ARG A 66 6.37 -0.60 2.03
N ALA A 67 7.33 -1.24 1.36
CA ALA A 67 8.04 -2.39 1.90
C ALA A 67 8.87 -2.02 3.14
N VAL A 68 9.55 -0.86 3.13
CA VAL A 68 10.28 -0.34 4.29
C VAL A 68 9.35 -0.14 5.48
N ILE A 69 8.22 0.54 5.28
CA ILE A 69 7.22 0.76 6.33
C ILE A 69 6.74 -0.57 6.91
N LYS A 70 6.36 -1.52 6.04
CA LYS A 70 5.91 -2.86 6.43
C LYS A 70 7.00 -3.60 7.23
N HIS A 71 8.25 -3.53 6.78
CA HIS A 71 9.38 -4.20 7.41
C HIS A 71 9.71 -3.62 8.80
N MET A 72 9.71 -2.30 8.94
CA MET A 72 9.91 -1.64 10.24
C MET A 72 8.75 -1.92 11.20
N ALA A 73 7.51 -1.96 10.71
CA ALA A 73 6.32 -2.21 11.53
C ALA A 73 6.27 -3.66 12.09
N LEU A 74 6.83 -4.62 11.35
CA LEU A 74 6.85 -6.04 11.75
C LEU A 74 8.01 -6.40 12.67
N ARG A 75 9.08 -5.60 12.68
CA ARG A 75 10.27 -5.85 13.51
C ARG A 75 10.03 -5.44 14.97
N LEU A 76 10.75 -6.09 15.86
CA LEU A 76 10.73 -5.76 17.29
C LEU A 76 11.53 -4.46 17.57
N PRO A 77 11.18 -3.68 18.62
CA PRO A 77 11.83 -2.41 19.01
C PRO A 77 13.35 -2.42 19.27
N GLN A 78 14.03 -3.57 19.17
CA GLN A 78 15.48 -3.71 19.35
C GLN A 78 16.17 -4.42 18.16
N HIS A 79 15.38 -4.77 17.15
CA HIS A 79 15.86 -5.36 15.90
C HIS A 79 15.69 -4.38 14.73
N GLY A 80 15.63 -3.07 15.03
CA GLY A 80 15.41 -2.00 14.04
C GLY A 80 13.94 -1.77 13.66
N GLY A 81 12.99 -2.35 14.40
CA GLY A 81 11.57 -2.05 14.25
C GLY A 81 11.13 -0.90 15.13
N GLU A 82 10.06 -0.23 14.74
CA GLU A 82 9.41 0.82 15.54
C GLU A 82 7.93 0.88 15.18
N LYS A 83 7.08 1.34 16.11
CA LYS A 83 5.68 1.58 15.80
C LYS A 83 5.58 2.68 14.75
N THR A 84 4.87 2.40 13.67
CA THR A 84 4.63 3.37 12.60
C THR A 84 3.16 3.41 12.22
N ASN A 85 2.67 4.63 11.98
CA ASN A 85 1.36 4.90 11.38
C ASN A 85 1.54 5.42 9.94
N ALA A 86 2.75 5.32 9.38
CA ALA A 86 3.03 5.78 8.03
C ALA A 86 2.23 4.95 7.02
N LEU A 87 1.72 5.63 6.00
CA LEU A 87 1.04 5.06 4.85
C LEU A 87 1.54 5.82 3.63
N ILE A 88 1.66 5.12 2.50
CA ILE A 88 1.94 5.73 1.21
C ILE A 88 0.67 5.70 0.38
N VAL A 89 0.36 6.84 -0.21
CA VAL A 89 -0.74 7.00 -1.16
C VAL A 89 -0.10 7.42 -2.48
N SER A 90 -0.11 6.53 -3.47
CA SER A 90 0.44 6.78 -4.80
C SER A 90 -0.62 7.39 -5.71
N VAL A 91 -0.24 8.36 -6.53
CA VAL A 91 -1.13 8.94 -7.54
C VAL A 91 -1.11 8.06 -8.79
N HIS A 92 -2.26 7.52 -9.19
CA HIS A 92 -2.39 6.69 -10.39
C HIS A 92 -2.92 7.48 -11.57
N LYS A 93 -2.02 7.97 -12.43
CA LYS A 93 -2.36 8.75 -13.62
C LYS A 93 -3.26 7.96 -14.61
N ASP A 94 -3.17 6.63 -14.59
CA ASP A 94 -3.92 5.73 -15.49
C ASP A 94 -5.41 5.63 -15.16
N LEU A 95 -5.83 6.17 -14.01
CA LEU A 95 -7.24 6.28 -13.65
C LEU A 95 -7.99 7.26 -14.56
N GLY A 96 -7.29 8.26 -15.12
CA GLY A 96 -7.86 9.24 -16.04
C GLY A 96 -9.11 9.90 -15.46
N LYS A 97 -10.27 9.71 -16.10
CA LYS A 97 -11.56 10.29 -15.67
C LYS A 97 -12.04 9.86 -14.28
N TYR A 98 -11.39 8.88 -13.64
CA TYR A 98 -11.77 8.38 -12.31
C TYR A 98 -10.99 9.01 -11.15
N GLU A 99 -10.24 10.08 -11.39
CA GLU A 99 -9.42 10.77 -10.38
C GLU A 99 -10.23 11.16 -9.13
N ASP A 100 -11.36 11.83 -9.30
CA ASP A 100 -12.22 12.26 -8.17
C ASP A 100 -12.72 11.06 -7.34
N MET A 101 -13.08 9.97 -8.01
CA MET A 101 -13.53 8.74 -7.33
C MET A 101 -12.42 8.10 -6.51
N TRP A 102 -11.18 8.16 -7.00
CA TRP A 102 -10.00 7.68 -6.28
C TRP A 102 -9.65 8.55 -5.08
N ILE A 103 -9.68 9.89 -5.22
CA ILE A 103 -9.48 10.82 -4.10
C ILE A 103 -10.50 10.53 -2.99
N ASP A 104 -11.77 10.33 -3.37
CA ASP A 104 -12.84 9.99 -2.43
C ASP A 104 -12.61 8.63 -1.76
N TYR A 105 -12.15 7.63 -2.51
CA TYR A 105 -11.82 6.30 -2.00
C TYR A 105 -10.69 6.37 -0.97
N GLU A 106 -9.56 6.99 -1.31
CA GLU A 106 -8.41 7.12 -0.41
C GLU A 106 -8.75 7.97 0.82
N THR A 107 -9.52 9.05 0.66
CA THR A 107 -10.00 9.85 1.77
C THR A 107 -10.86 9.03 2.74
N LYS A 108 -11.76 8.18 2.22
CA LYS A 108 -12.58 7.27 3.06
C LYS A 108 -11.71 6.26 3.81
N LYS A 109 -10.69 5.69 3.15
CA LYS A 109 -9.72 4.75 3.73
C LYS A 109 -8.93 5.42 4.86
N LEU A 110 -8.35 6.59 4.61
CA LEU A 110 -7.65 7.40 5.60
C LEU A 110 -8.53 7.77 6.79
N ARG A 111 -9.78 8.21 6.56
CA ARG A 111 -10.74 8.49 7.64
C ARG A 111 -11.01 7.25 8.50
N LYS A 112 -11.11 6.06 7.89
CA LYS A 112 -11.32 4.81 8.63
C LYS A 112 -10.11 4.44 9.49
N LEU A 113 -8.90 4.64 8.98
CA LEU A 113 -7.65 4.43 9.73
C LEU A 113 -7.51 5.43 10.89
N ALA A 114 -7.76 6.71 10.64
CA ALA A 114 -7.72 7.76 11.66
C ALA A 114 -8.76 7.56 12.78
N LYS A 115 -9.93 7.00 12.46
CA LYS A 115 -11.00 6.73 13.42
C LYS A 115 -10.75 5.55 14.37
N SER A 116 -9.53 4.98 14.41
CA SER A 116 -9.15 3.83 15.25
C SER A 116 -9.91 3.75 16.59
N ARG A 117 -10.82 2.75 16.66
CA ARG A 117 -11.51 2.18 17.82
C ARG A 117 -11.29 2.93 19.14
N VAL A 118 -12.14 3.91 19.44
CA VAL A 118 -12.55 4.14 20.83
C VAL A 118 -13.33 2.90 21.26
N LYS A 119 -12.65 1.80 21.59
CA LYS A 119 -13.23 0.81 22.50
C LYS A 119 -13.40 1.58 23.80
N LYS A 120 -14.63 2.03 24.09
CA LYS A 120 -15.02 2.39 25.46
C LYS A 120 -14.58 1.21 26.32
N ALA A 121 -13.54 1.41 27.13
CA ALA A 121 -13.35 0.58 28.31
C ALA A 121 -14.67 0.68 29.09
N LYS A 122 -15.40 -0.43 29.19
CA LYS A 122 -16.44 -0.60 30.20
C LYS A 122 -15.75 -1.05 31.46
#